data_AF-W4F1I9-F1
#
_entry.id   AF-W4F1I9-F1
#
_cell.length_a   1.000
_cell.length_b   1.000
_cell.length_c   1.000
_cell.angle_alpha   90.00
_cell.angle_beta   90.00
_cell.angle_gamma   90.00
#
_symmetry.space_group_name_H-M   'P 1'
#
loop_
_entity.id
_entity.type
_entity.pdbx_description
1 polymer ?
#
loop_
_entity_poly.entity_id
_entity_poly.type
_entity_poly.pdbx_seq_one_letter_code
_entity_poly.pdbx_strand_id
1 'polypeptide(L)'
;MNQNVNVSTFELAQESVNFVILCPFNLPNDCSVKDISLKKETRSSRSSIRFEILCKNRVVRVKQFYYDWGIPTVYADTNLVSPGKSFEINGIVGFIGIDYKGNQAACYARWFTNVELSVLKGRFEEDELIRIIESFTPTGSFAIKKLGEKSYTTTSYTARYGIPKWQEDEISRVKWYENNFDINKKISLQNIYIPAFEYQDFFLDSIGFNQYKFGVETHFLYRSKVNYTDGIWFWLAPEEMIENLSYKEGENIGVRQSWNVKKEKFLIGNIEITILLHKQNTQYYGWYAHWKIGRYIYQVFIRPSVNFNIEKFTGFIKTLHEVK
;
A
#
# COMPACT_ATOMS: atom_id res chain seq x y z
N MET A 1 -12.21 -24.50 6.50
CA MET A 1 -12.85 -23.93 7.71
C MET A 1 -12.14 -22.65 8.07
N ASN A 2 -12.83 -21.50 8.07
CA ASN A 2 -12.28 -20.25 8.62
C ASN A 2 -12.36 -20.36 10.15
N GLN A 3 -11.24 -20.60 10.81
CA GLN A 3 -11.16 -20.60 12.27
C GLN A 3 -10.96 -19.16 12.74
N ASN A 4 -12.07 -18.44 12.93
CA ASN A 4 -12.04 -17.24 13.76
C ASN A 4 -11.90 -17.70 15.21
N VAL A 5 -10.90 -17.20 15.91
CA VAL A 5 -10.62 -17.54 17.30
C VAL A 5 -10.72 -16.27 18.13
N ASN A 6 -11.41 -16.34 19.25
CA ASN A 6 -11.36 -15.29 20.26
C ASN A 6 -9.99 -15.34 20.93
N VAL A 7 -9.28 -14.22 20.95
CA VAL A 7 -7.96 -14.13 21.58
C VAL A 7 -8.09 -13.25 22.81
N SER A 8 -7.45 -13.67 23.90
CA SER A 8 -7.49 -12.93 25.17
C SER A 8 -6.64 -11.65 25.13
N THR A 9 -5.63 -11.58 24.26
CA THR A 9 -4.64 -10.48 24.22
C THR A 9 -4.12 -10.24 22.80
N PHE A 10 -3.66 -9.02 22.51
CA PHE A 10 -3.05 -8.68 21.21
C PHE A 10 -1.68 -9.32 21.00
N GLU A 11 -0.94 -9.57 22.08
CA GLU A 11 0.39 -10.20 22.06
C GLU A 11 0.32 -11.62 21.49
N LEU A 12 -0.61 -12.44 22.01
CA LEU A 12 -0.88 -13.77 21.45
C LEU A 12 -1.38 -13.73 20.00
N ALA A 13 -2.14 -12.69 19.64
CA ALA A 13 -2.61 -12.53 18.26
C ALA A 13 -1.47 -12.21 17.30
N GLN A 14 -0.47 -11.43 17.74
CA GLN A 14 0.68 -11.02 16.93
C GLN A 14 1.48 -12.21 16.37
N GLU A 15 1.52 -13.33 17.09
CA GLU A 15 2.24 -14.54 16.68
C GLU A 15 1.57 -15.28 15.51
N SER A 16 0.29 -14.99 15.25
CA SER A 16 -0.54 -15.70 14.27
C SER A 16 -0.82 -14.91 12.99
N VAL A 17 -0.19 -13.75 12.83
CA VAL A 17 -0.41 -12.83 11.71
C VAL A 17 0.90 -12.46 11.01
N ASN A 18 0.79 -12.02 9.75
CA ASN A 18 1.91 -11.63 8.91
C ASN A 18 2.14 -10.10 8.83
N PHE A 19 1.53 -9.33 9.73
CA PHE A 19 1.61 -7.87 9.81
C PHE A 19 1.76 -7.41 11.27
N VAL A 20 2.13 -6.15 11.49
CA VAL A 20 2.32 -5.60 12.85
C VAL A 20 0.97 -5.19 13.44
N ILE A 21 0.47 -5.89 14.46
CA ILE A 21 -0.73 -5.47 15.17
C ILE A 21 -0.46 -4.17 15.91
N LEU A 22 -1.30 -3.16 15.65
CA LEU A 22 -1.26 -1.86 16.30
C LEU A 22 -2.33 -1.82 17.40
N CYS A 23 -1.90 -1.93 18.65
CA CYS A 23 -2.75 -2.03 19.82
C CYS A 23 -3.20 -0.65 20.31
N PRO A 24 -4.48 -0.50 20.66
CA PRO A 24 -5.04 0.75 21.20
C PRO A 24 -4.73 0.92 22.70
N PHE A 25 -3.45 0.96 23.08
CA PHE A 25 -3.06 0.99 24.50
C PHE A 25 -3.33 2.33 25.19
N ASN A 26 -3.36 3.42 24.42
CA ASN A 26 -3.51 4.78 24.95
C ASN A 26 -4.83 5.43 24.50
N LEU A 27 -5.93 4.66 24.57
CA LEU A 27 -7.25 5.17 24.20
C LEU A 27 -7.69 6.34 25.09
N PRO A 28 -8.58 7.22 24.60
CA PRO A 28 -9.24 8.21 25.45
C PRO A 28 -9.89 7.56 26.68
N ASN A 29 -9.88 8.24 27.83
CA ASN A 29 -10.29 7.69 29.14
C ASN A 29 -11.70 7.06 29.18
N ASP A 30 -12.60 7.46 28.29
CA ASP A 30 -13.97 6.95 28.20
C ASP A 30 -14.15 5.83 27.15
N CYS A 31 -13.04 5.35 26.58
CA CYS A 31 -13.00 4.32 25.55
C CYS A 31 -12.40 3.00 26.05
N SER A 32 -12.94 1.87 25.59
CA SER A 32 -12.45 0.53 25.93
C SER A 32 -12.55 -0.43 24.75
N VAL A 33 -11.67 -1.44 24.70
CA VAL A 33 -11.68 -2.48 23.66
C VAL A 33 -12.61 -3.62 24.06
N LYS A 34 -13.38 -4.13 23.10
CA LYS A 34 -14.16 -5.38 23.21
C LYS A 34 -14.09 -6.21 21.93
N ASP A 35 -14.61 -7.44 22.03
CA ASP A 35 -14.90 -8.32 20.89
C ASP A 35 -13.71 -8.55 19.95
N ILE A 36 -12.55 -8.83 20.54
CA ILE A 36 -11.32 -9.14 19.81
C ILE A 36 -11.46 -10.51 19.14
N SER A 37 -11.44 -10.50 17.81
CA SER A 37 -11.53 -11.68 16.96
C SER A 37 -10.35 -11.73 16.00
N LEU A 38 -9.71 -12.89 15.93
CA LEU A 38 -8.57 -13.12 15.06
C LEU A 38 -8.93 -14.16 14.01
N LYS A 39 -8.60 -13.83 12.77
CA LYS A 39 -8.47 -14.78 11.68
C LYS A 39 -6.98 -15.05 11.48
N LYS A 40 -6.54 -16.27 11.81
CA LYS A 40 -5.14 -16.66 11.62
C LYS A 40 -4.82 -16.80 10.14
N GLU A 41 -3.54 -16.62 9.80
CA GLU A 41 -3.08 -16.99 8.46
C GLU A 41 -3.12 -18.51 8.27
N THR A 42 -3.66 -18.95 7.14
CA THR A 42 -3.55 -20.33 6.66
C THR A 42 -3.32 -20.30 5.15
N ARG A 43 -2.91 -21.40 4.52
CA ARG A 43 -2.71 -21.47 3.06
C ARG A 43 -3.94 -21.13 2.20
N SER A 44 -5.13 -21.04 2.78
CA SER A 44 -6.36 -20.63 2.08
C SER A 44 -6.95 -19.32 2.61
N SER A 45 -6.30 -18.68 3.58
CA SER A 45 -6.81 -17.51 4.27
C SER A 45 -5.72 -16.56 4.70
N ARG A 46 -5.83 -15.31 4.26
CA ARG A 46 -5.10 -14.18 4.83
C ARG A 46 -5.49 -13.95 6.28
N SER A 47 -4.53 -13.46 7.07
CA SER A 47 -4.78 -13.11 8.45
C SER A 47 -5.44 -11.74 8.59
N SER A 48 -6.21 -11.56 9.66
CA SER A 48 -6.77 -10.27 10.05
C SER A 48 -7.19 -10.28 11.51
N ILE A 49 -7.11 -9.15 12.19
CA ILE A 49 -7.70 -8.97 13.51
C ILE A 49 -8.81 -7.93 13.43
N ARG A 50 -9.89 -8.15 14.17
CA ARG A 50 -11.00 -7.21 14.32
C ARG A 50 -11.31 -7.05 15.80
N PHE A 51 -11.65 -5.85 16.21
CA PHE A 51 -12.15 -5.55 17.55
C PHE A 51 -13.05 -4.32 17.50
N GLU A 52 -13.69 -4.01 18.61
CA GLU A 52 -14.55 -2.84 18.75
C GLU A 52 -14.00 -1.93 19.86
N ILE A 53 -14.08 -0.63 19.63
CA ILE A 53 -13.77 0.41 20.61
C ILE A 53 -15.09 1.04 21.01
N LEU A 54 -15.45 0.89 22.28
CA LEU A 54 -16.65 1.47 22.87
C LEU A 54 -16.27 2.75 23.60
N CYS A 55 -16.82 3.88 23.17
CA CYS A 55 -16.65 5.18 23.82
C CYS A 55 -18.01 5.69 24.30
N LYS A 56 -18.31 5.51 25.60
CA LYS A 56 -19.66 5.69 26.17
C LYS A 56 -20.71 4.85 25.42
N ASN A 57 -21.67 5.52 24.75
CA ASN A 57 -22.76 4.89 23.99
C ASN A 57 -22.45 4.73 22.48
N ARG A 58 -21.21 5.03 22.07
CA ARG A 58 -20.76 5.02 20.67
C ARG A 58 -19.79 3.87 20.43
N VAL A 59 -19.74 3.37 19.20
CA VAL A 59 -18.95 2.20 18.84
C VAL A 59 -18.23 2.41 17.51
N VAL A 60 -16.93 2.14 17.50
CA VAL A 60 -16.10 2.05 16.29
C VAL A 60 -15.58 0.63 16.16
N ARG A 61 -15.79 0.00 15.01
CA ARG A 61 -15.14 -1.25 14.65
C ARG A 61 -13.79 -0.96 14.03
N VAL A 62 -12.78 -1.66 14.50
CA VAL A 62 -11.44 -1.65 13.93
C VAL A 62 -11.18 -2.99 13.25
N LYS A 63 -10.60 -2.96 12.05
CA LYS A 63 -10.06 -4.14 11.39
C LYS A 63 -8.63 -3.85 10.95
N GLN A 64 -7.71 -4.74 11.28
CA GLN A 64 -6.32 -4.66 10.85
C GLN A 64 -5.93 -5.88 10.06
N PHE A 65 -5.18 -5.69 8.98
CA PHE A 65 -4.73 -6.74 8.08
C PHE A 65 -3.62 -6.23 7.15
N TYR A 66 -2.92 -7.15 6.49
CA TYR A 66 -2.01 -6.81 5.40
C TYR A 66 -2.79 -6.70 4.09
N TYR A 67 -2.87 -5.50 3.51
CA TYR A 67 -3.44 -5.31 2.16
C TYR A 67 -2.43 -5.73 1.10
N ASP A 68 -2.25 -7.03 0.85
CA ASP A 68 -1.22 -7.58 -0.04
C ASP A 68 -1.76 -8.09 -1.40
N TRP A 69 -2.98 -7.70 -1.74
CA TRP A 69 -3.61 -7.94 -3.05
C TRP A 69 -3.82 -6.65 -3.85
N GLY A 70 -3.38 -5.53 -3.30
CA GLY A 70 -2.81 -4.39 -4.01
C GLY A 70 -1.50 -4.07 -3.30
N ILE A 71 -0.54 -3.37 -3.91
CA ILE A 71 0.69 -3.07 -3.17
C ILE A 71 0.34 -2.03 -2.08
N PRO A 72 0.58 -2.31 -0.78
CA PRO A 72 0.12 -1.45 0.33
C PRO A 72 0.67 -0.02 0.29
N THR A 73 1.75 0.19 -0.46
CA THR A 73 2.34 1.50 -0.71
C THR A 73 1.53 2.33 -1.71
N VAL A 74 0.38 1.85 -2.20
CA VAL A 74 -0.44 2.59 -3.18
C VAL A 74 -1.79 3.01 -2.62
N TYR A 75 -2.42 2.16 -1.80
CA TYR A 75 -3.78 2.42 -1.32
C TYR A 75 -3.80 2.78 0.16
N ALA A 76 -4.05 4.06 0.44
CA ALA A 76 -4.14 4.60 1.79
C ALA A 76 -5.59 4.68 2.33
N ASP A 77 -6.59 4.34 1.51
CA ASP A 77 -8.02 4.57 1.70
C ASP A 77 -8.86 3.28 1.54
N THR A 78 -8.33 2.12 1.91
CA THR A 78 -8.79 0.79 1.46
C THR A 78 -10.27 0.44 1.73
N ASN A 79 -10.88 1.01 2.79
CA ASN A 79 -12.31 0.81 3.10
C ASN A 79 -13.24 1.93 2.61
N LEU A 80 -12.71 3.05 2.13
CA LEU A 80 -13.49 4.23 1.81
C LEU A 80 -14.03 4.16 0.39
N VAL A 81 -15.32 4.44 0.21
CA VAL A 81 -15.94 4.63 -1.11
C VAL A 81 -16.09 6.12 -1.43
N SER A 82 -16.14 6.96 -0.40
CA SER A 82 -16.05 8.42 -0.51
C SER A 82 -15.03 8.91 0.53
N PRO A 83 -13.73 8.91 0.18
CA PRO A 83 -12.69 9.51 1.00
C PRO A 83 -12.89 11.02 1.02
N GLY A 84 -12.95 11.56 2.23
CA GLY A 84 -12.97 12.98 2.52
C GLY A 84 -11.54 13.50 2.73
N LYS A 85 -11.31 14.14 3.89
CA LYS A 85 -10.02 14.77 4.18
C LYS A 85 -8.94 13.74 4.48
N SER A 86 -7.72 14.04 4.04
CA SER A 86 -6.53 13.37 4.54
C SER A 86 -6.10 13.98 5.88
N PHE A 87 -5.41 13.18 6.68
CA PHE A 87 -4.77 13.60 7.92
C PHE A 87 -3.35 12.99 7.99
N GLU A 88 -2.51 13.51 8.88
CA GLU A 88 -1.15 13.03 9.09
C GLU A 88 -0.95 12.62 10.55
N ILE A 89 -0.30 11.46 10.75
CA ILE A 89 0.16 10.98 12.06
C ILE A 89 1.60 10.48 11.89
N ASN A 90 2.55 11.12 12.59
CA ASN A 90 3.97 10.72 12.60
C ASN A 90 4.59 10.56 11.20
N GLY A 91 4.29 11.50 10.31
CA GLY A 91 4.74 11.55 8.93
C GLY A 91 4.02 10.60 7.96
N ILE A 92 2.95 9.93 8.40
CA ILE A 92 2.18 9.00 7.59
C ILE A 92 0.78 9.55 7.34
N VAL A 93 0.35 9.47 6.07
CA VAL A 93 -0.96 9.95 5.63
C VAL A 93 -2.03 8.87 5.81
N GLY A 94 -3.15 9.27 6.41
CA GLY A 94 -4.41 8.53 6.46
C GLY A 94 -5.57 9.37 5.90
N PHE A 95 -6.77 8.77 5.86
CA PHE A 95 -7.97 9.38 5.28
C PHE A 95 -9.19 9.15 6.17
N ILE A 96 -10.04 10.16 6.30
CA ILE A 96 -11.40 10.04 6.86
C ILE A 96 -12.39 10.09 5.71
N GLY A 97 -13.50 9.37 5.81
CA GLY A 97 -14.55 9.42 4.81
C GLY A 97 -15.72 8.50 5.15
N ILE A 98 -16.33 7.96 4.11
CA ILE A 98 -17.46 7.03 4.20
C ILE A 98 -17.04 5.66 3.69
N ASP A 99 -17.32 4.62 4.47
CA ASP A 99 -17.05 3.24 4.04
C ASP A 99 -18.14 2.69 3.10
N TYR A 100 -17.89 1.50 2.55
CA TYR A 100 -18.82 0.81 1.65
C TYR A 100 -20.19 0.46 2.26
N LYS A 101 -20.38 0.64 3.57
CA LYS A 101 -21.66 0.47 4.26
C LYS A 101 -22.37 1.80 4.51
N GLY A 102 -21.80 2.92 4.06
CA GLY A 102 -22.34 4.25 4.31
C GLY A 102 -21.99 4.80 5.71
N ASN A 103 -21.10 4.15 6.46
CA ASN A 103 -20.72 4.60 7.79
C ASN A 103 -19.60 5.64 7.73
N GLN A 104 -19.57 6.54 8.71
CA GLN A 104 -18.37 7.33 9.00
C GLN A 104 -17.19 6.38 9.26
N ALA A 105 -16.05 6.64 8.63
CA ALA A 105 -14.92 5.74 8.61
C ALA A 105 -13.60 6.48 8.52
N ALA A 106 -12.53 5.78 8.88
CA ALA A 106 -11.17 6.24 8.67
C ALA A 106 -10.28 5.07 8.24
N CYS A 107 -9.22 5.39 7.51
CA CYS A 107 -8.21 4.46 7.04
C CYS A 107 -6.82 5.01 7.35
N TYR A 108 -5.94 4.11 7.79
CA TYR A 108 -4.54 4.41 8.06
C TYR A 108 -3.71 3.17 7.73
N ALA A 109 -2.40 3.33 7.54
CA ALA A 109 -1.52 2.19 7.40
C ALA A 109 -0.16 2.46 8.06
N ARG A 110 0.48 1.42 8.60
CA ARG A 110 1.85 1.49 9.11
C ARG A 110 2.48 0.11 9.16
N TRP A 111 3.73 -0.03 8.73
CA TRP A 111 4.49 -1.28 8.83
C TRP A 111 3.74 -2.49 8.22
N PHE A 112 3.25 -2.31 6.99
CA PHE A 112 2.37 -3.25 6.27
C PHE A 112 0.99 -3.52 6.87
N THR A 113 0.65 -2.89 7.98
CA THR A 113 -0.68 -3.02 8.58
C THR A 113 -1.59 -1.94 8.05
N ASN A 114 -2.63 -2.33 7.33
CA ASN A 114 -3.77 -1.48 7.05
C ASN A 114 -4.73 -1.51 8.24
N VAL A 115 -5.23 -0.34 8.61
CA VAL A 115 -6.15 -0.11 9.72
C VAL A 115 -7.42 0.52 9.16
N GLU A 116 -8.53 -0.18 9.27
CA GLU A 116 -9.86 0.30 8.86
C GLU A 116 -10.73 0.53 10.09
N LEU A 117 -11.17 1.78 10.28
CA LEU A 117 -12.18 2.17 11.25
C LEU A 117 -13.53 2.31 10.56
N SER A 118 -14.60 1.87 11.21
CA SER A 118 -16.00 2.02 10.78
C SER A 118 -16.87 2.30 12.00
N VAL A 119 -17.51 3.46 12.03
CA VAL A 119 -18.42 3.86 13.12
C VAL A 119 -19.69 3.03 13.01
N LEU A 120 -19.91 2.12 13.95
CA LEU A 120 -21.09 1.24 13.98
C LEU A 120 -22.26 1.89 14.71
N LYS A 121 -21.99 2.78 15.68
CA LYS A 121 -23.01 3.43 16.49
C LYS A 121 -22.56 4.82 16.93
N GLY A 122 -23.49 5.78 16.83
CA GLY A 122 -23.25 7.17 17.22
C GLY A 122 -22.50 7.95 16.15
N ARG A 123 -21.92 9.08 16.55
CA ARG A 123 -21.12 9.95 15.70
C ARG A 123 -19.84 10.32 16.42
N PHE A 124 -18.76 10.40 15.66
CA PHE A 124 -17.47 10.88 16.14
C PHE A 124 -17.11 12.14 15.35
N GLU A 125 -16.48 13.10 16.01
CA GLU A 125 -15.83 14.18 15.28
C GLU A 125 -14.54 13.66 14.61
N GLU A 126 -14.09 14.34 13.55
CA GLU A 126 -12.89 13.92 12.79
C GLU A 126 -11.68 13.75 13.72
N ASP A 127 -11.44 14.71 14.60
CA ASP A 127 -10.33 14.68 15.57
C ASP A 127 -10.47 13.54 16.59
N GLU A 128 -11.68 13.08 16.91
CA GLU A 128 -11.86 11.92 17.79
C GLU A 128 -11.41 10.63 17.11
N LEU A 129 -11.72 10.46 15.82
CA LEU A 129 -11.27 9.32 15.05
C LEU A 129 -9.75 9.32 14.87
N ILE A 130 -9.16 10.51 14.64
CA ILE A 130 -7.71 10.68 14.54
C ILE A 130 -7.05 10.29 15.86
N ARG A 131 -7.52 10.81 17.00
CA ARG A 131 -7.00 10.44 18.33
C ARG A 131 -7.10 8.94 18.64
N ILE A 132 -8.17 8.29 18.18
CA ILE A 132 -8.27 6.82 18.29
C ILE A 132 -7.14 6.15 17.49
N ILE A 133 -6.89 6.55 16.24
CA ILE A 133 -5.81 5.97 15.43
C ILE A 133 -4.42 6.29 16.04
N GLU A 134 -4.21 7.52 16.52
CA GLU A 134 -2.97 7.94 17.18
C GLU A 134 -2.66 7.10 18.43
N SER A 135 -3.69 6.61 19.12
CA SER A 135 -3.52 5.73 20.28
C SER A 135 -2.96 4.34 19.94
N PHE A 136 -2.90 3.99 18.64
CA PHE A 136 -2.48 2.67 18.20
C PHE A 136 -0.95 2.56 18.16
N THR A 137 -0.42 1.71 19.03
CA THR A 137 1.01 1.43 19.18
C THR A 137 1.29 -0.05 18.94
N PRO A 138 2.43 -0.42 18.37
CA PRO A 138 2.74 -1.84 18.15
C PRO A 138 2.81 -2.59 19.49
N THR A 139 2.48 -3.89 19.48
CA THR A 139 2.65 -4.80 20.64
C THR A 139 4.07 -4.78 21.23
N GLY A 140 5.07 -4.41 20.43
CA GLY A 140 6.44 -4.14 20.86
C GLY A 140 7.37 -3.89 19.69
N SER A 141 8.58 -3.41 19.97
CA SER A 141 9.60 -3.15 18.92
C SER A 141 10.02 -4.41 18.16
N PHE A 142 9.88 -5.59 18.78
CA PHE A 142 10.16 -6.87 18.15
C PHE A 142 9.22 -7.16 16.96
N ALA A 143 7.93 -6.79 17.04
CA ALA A 143 6.99 -6.99 15.95
C ALA A 143 7.37 -6.16 14.71
N ILE A 144 7.83 -4.92 14.92
CA ILE A 144 8.34 -4.06 13.84
C ILE A 144 9.54 -4.73 13.15
N LYS A 145 10.55 -5.15 13.91
CA LYS A 145 11.75 -5.81 13.35
C LYS A 145 11.43 -7.13 12.64
N LYS A 146 10.50 -7.92 13.19
CA LYS A 146 10.13 -9.24 12.67
C LYS A 146 9.24 -9.16 11.43
N LEU A 147 8.42 -8.12 11.29
CA LEU A 147 7.41 -8.01 10.23
C LEU A 147 7.48 -6.68 9.48
N GLY A 148 7.41 -5.56 10.20
CA GLY A 148 7.39 -4.22 9.61
C GLY A 148 8.60 -3.87 8.74
N GLU A 149 9.80 -4.25 9.18
CA GLU A 149 11.08 -4.00 8.48
C GLU A 149 11.42 -5.06 7.44
N LYS A 150 10.76 -6.23 7.49
CA LYS A 150 11.01 -7.31 6.52
C LYS A 150 10.52 -6.91 5.13
N SER A 151 11.02 -7.63 4.13
CA SER A 151 10.60 -7.42 2.76
C SER A 151 9.13 -7.80 2.54
N TYR A 152 8.51 -7.18 1.56
CA TYR A 152 7.22 -7.57 1.03
C TYR A 152 7.21 -9.05 0.62
N THR A 153 8.26 -9.53 -0.07
CA THR A 153 8.39 -10.94 -0.47
C THR A 153 8.26 -11.90 0.70
N THR A 154 8.89 -11.57 1.83
CA THR A 154 8.89 -12.42 3.02
C THR A 154 7.58 -12.33 3.82
N THR A 155 6.86 -11.20 3.74
CA THR A 155 5.73 -10.92 4.63
C THR A 155 4.35 -11.00 3.95
N SER A 156 4.26 -10.73 2.65
CA SER A 156 3.02 -10.81 1.88
C SER A 156 2.54 -12.25 1.72
N TYR A 157 1.26 -12.48 2.01
CA TYR A 157 0.59 -13.75 1.76
C TYR A 157 0.57 -14.08 0.26
N THR A 158 0.21 -13.10 -0.57
CA THR A 158 0.15 -13.26 -2.02
C THR A 158 1.51 -13.63 -2.58
N ALA A 159 2.57 -12.94 -2.14
CA ALA A 159 3.94 -13.20 -2.57
C ALA A 159 4.44 -14.58 -2.14
N ARG A 160 4.19 -14.99 -0.88
CA ARG A 160 4.64 -16.28 -0.35
C ARG A 160 3.93 -17.47 -0.98
N TYR A 161 2.61 -17.37 -1.18
CA TYR A 161 1.80 -18.51 -1.63
C TYR A 161 1.44 -18.50 -3.11
N GLY A 162 1.62 -17.37 -3.82
CA GLY A 162 1.19 -17.21 -5.21
C GLY A 162 -0.34 -17.30 -5.35
N ILE A 163 -1.09 -16.94 -4.30
CA ILE A 163 -2.55 -17.04 -4.28
C ILE A 163 -3.15 -15.64 -4.40
N PRO A 164 -3.74 -15.28 -5.55
CA PRO A 164 -4.41 -14.00 -5.72
C PRO A 164 -5.58 -13.86 -4.73
N LYS A 165 -5.97 -12.61 -4.45
CA LYS A 165 -7.21 -12.38 -3.68
C LYS A 165 -8.45 -12.64 -4.53
N TRP A 166 -8.33 -12.34 -5.81
CA TRP A 166 -9.34 -12.49 -6.85
C TRP A 166 -8.87 -13.57 -7.86
N GLN A 167 -9.36 -13.57 -9.10
CA GLN A 167 -9.00 -14.61 -10.08
C GLN A 167 -7.50 -14.55 -10.45
N GLU A 168 -7.09 -13.45 -11.06
CA GLU A 168 -5.71 -13.12 -11.39
C GLU A 168 -5.53 -11.62 -11.14
N ASP A 169 -4.43 -11.24 -10.51
CA ASP A 169 -4.08 -9.84 -10.23
C ASP A 169 -2.60 -9.61 -10.53
N GLU A 170 -2.21 -8.35 -10.77
CA GLU A 170 -0.85 -7.94 -11.14
C GLU A 170 0.22 -8.46 -10.19
N ILE A 171 -0.14 -8.65 -8.92
CA ILE A 171 0.77 -9.06 -7.87
C ILE A 171 1.04 -10.57 -7.93
N SER A 172 0.00 -11.37 -8.19
CA SER A 172 0.07 -12.83 -8.26
C SER A 172 0.67 -13.36 -9.57
N ARG A 173 0.67 -12.53 -10.63
CA ARG A 173 1.28 -12.84 -11.92
C ARG A 173 2.78 -13.05 -11.84
N VAL A 174 3.44 -12.33 -10.95
CA VAL A 174 4.90 -12.40 -10.79
C VAL A 174 5.34 -13.25 -9.61
N LYS A 175 6.55 -13.81 -9.73
CA LYS A 175 7.24 -14.37 -8.57
C LYS A 175 8.03 -13.27 -7.87
N TRP A 176 7.86 -13.16 -6.56
CA TRP A 176 8.50 -12.14 -5.75
C TRP A 176 9.82 -12.65 -5.16
N TYR A 177 10.78 -11.74 -5.09
CA TYR A 177 12.15 -11.98 -4.62
C TYR A 177 12.59 -10.82 -3.72
N GLU A 178 13.33 -11.14 -2.66
CA GLU A 178 14.10 -10.13 -1.94
C GLU A 178 15.18 -9.56 -2.86
N ASN A 179 15.44 -8.26 -2.75
CA ASN A 179 16.50 -7.62 -3.51
C ASN A 179 17.88 -8.18 -3.09
N ASN A 180 18.54 -8.89 -4.00
CA ASN A 180 19.89 -9.43 -3.83
C ASN A 180 20.62 -9.52 -5.18
N PHE A 181 21.90 -9.85 -5.12
CA PHE A 181 22.75 -9.89 -6.31
C PHE A 181 22.23 -10.83 -7.41
N ASP A 182 21.72 -12.01 -7.04
CA ASP A 182 21.29 -13.02 -8.01
C ASP A 182 20.05 -12.59 -8.79
N ILE A 183 19.04 -12.05 -8.10
CA ILE A 183 17.87 -11.52 -8.79
C ILE A 183 18.24 -10.30 -9.62
N ASN A 184 19.11 -9.41 -9.13
CA ASN A 184 19.52 -8.23 -9.89
C ASN A 184 20.22 -8.63 -11.19
N LYS A 185 21.13 -9.59 -11.14
CA LYS A 185 21.78 -10.15 -12.33
C LYS A 185 20.75 -10.76 -13.30
N LYS A 186 19.77 -11.50 -12.79
CA LYS A 186 18.71 -12.10 -13.61
C LYS A 186 17.88 -11.03 -14.34
N ILE A 187 17.51 -9.95 -13.67
CA ILE A 187 16.77 -8.82 -14.27
C ILE A 187 17.63 -8.15 -15.34
N SER A 188 18.90 -7.85 -15.04
CA SER A 188 19.81 -7.21 -15.99
C SER A 188 20.04 -8.04 -17.26
N LEU A 189 20.05 -9.38 -17.16
CA LEU A 189 20.12 -10.28 -18.32
C LEU A 189 18.92 -10.19 -19.26
N GLN A 190 17.79 -9.62 -18.80
CA GLN A 190 16.63 -9.34 -19.63
C GLN A 190 16.67 -7.95 -20.29
N ASN A 191 17.81 -7.24 -20.19
CA ASN A 191 17.96 -5.83 -20.57
C ASN A 191 16.96 -4.91 -19.83
N ILE A 192 16.57 -5.30 -18.62
CA ILE A 192 15.72 -4.48 -17.75
C ILE A 192 16.62 -3.76 -16.77
N TYR A 193 16.52 -2.44 -16.75
CA TYR A 193 17.20 -1.62 -15.78
C TYR A 193 16.43 -1.59 -14.46
N ILE A 194 17.18 -1.72 -13.36
CA ILE A 194 16.65 -1.53 -12.02
C ILE A 194 16.85 -0.05 -11.70
N PRO A 195 15.76 0.73 -11.53
CA PRO A 195 15.89 2.16 -11.27
C PRO A 195 16.79 2.43 -10.06
N ALA A 196 17.90 3.14 -10.27
CA ALA A 196 18.64 3.68 -9.15
C ALA A 196 17.74 4.69 -8.43
N PHE A 197 17.65 4.61 -7.11
CA PHE A 197 16.94 5.61 -6.34
C PHE A 197 17.97 6.54 -5.69
N GLU A 198 18.11 7.75 -6.22
CA GLU A 198 19.07 8.75 -5.72
C GLU A 198 18.75 9.21 -4.29
N TYR A 199 17.49 9.12 -3.88
CA TYR A 199 17.10 9.48 -2.52
C TYR A 199 17.47 8.36 -1.55
N GLN A 200 18.47 8.62 -0.73
CA GLN A 200 18.96 7.70 0.29
C GLN A 200 17.87 7.26 1.29
N ASP A 201 16.74 7.94 1.34
CA ASP A 201 15.61 7.66 2.23
C ASP A 201 14.77 6.45 1.82
N PHE A 202 14.93 5.91 0.61
CA PHE A 202 14.22 4.70 0.17
C PHE A 202 15.22 3.59 -0.17
N PHE A 203 14.75 2.35 -0.10
CA PHE A 203 15.48 1.17 -0.53
C PHE A 203 14.60 0.28 -1.41
N LEU A 204 15.22 -0.43 -2.34
CA LEU A 204 14.57 -1.48 -3.11
C LEU A 204 14.34 -2.68 -2.20
N ASP A 205 13.07 -2.87 -1.83
CA ASP A 205 12.60 -3.86 -0.87
C ASP A 205 12.42 -5.23 -1.53
N SER A 206 11.65 -5.27 -2.61
CA SER A 206 11.28 -6.51 -3.30
C SER A 206 11.18 -6.32 -4.80
N ILE A 207 11.47 -7.39 -5.54
CA ILE A 207 11.38 -7.46 -6.99
C ILE A 207 10.40 -8.56 -7.38
N GLY A 208 9.36 -8.22 -8.11
CA GLY A 208 8.48 -9.17 -8.78
C GLY A 208 8.96 -9.41 -10.20
N PHE A 209 9.09 -10.66 -10.63
CA PHE A 209 9.53 -10.99 -11.99
C PHE A 209 8.82 -12.22 -12.55
N ASN A 210 8.38 -12.15 -13.80
CA ASN A 210 7.98 -13.32 -14.56
C ASN A 210 8.17 -13.12 -16.07
N GLN A 211 8.40 -14.24 -16.77
CA GLN A 211 8.56 -14.27 -18.22
C GLN A 211 7.28 -14.80 -18.87
N TYR A 212 6.72 -14.03 -19.78
CA TYR A 212 5.54 -14.38 -20.56
C TYR A 212 5.89 -14.54 -22.04
N LYS A 213 4.92 -15.06 -22.80
CA LYS A 213 4.99 -15.18 -24.26
C LYS A 213 5.24 -13.82 -24.94
N PHE A 214 4.65 -12.76 -24.42
CA PHE A 214 4.69 -11.42 -25.02
C PHE A 214 5.88 -10.57 -24.54
N GLY A 215 6.56 -10.98 -23.47
CA GLY A 215 7.69 -10.26 -22.91
C GLY A 215 7.84 -10.54 -21.42
N VAL A 216 8.56 -9.65 -20.73
CA VAL A 216 8.84 -9.79 -19.29
C VAL A 216 7.96 -8.82 -18.51
N GLU A 217 7.35 -9.28 -17.42
CA GLU A 217 6.72 -8.42 -16.43
C GLU A 217 7.64 -8.28 -15.22
N THR A 218 7.88 -7.04 -14.78
CA THR A 218 8.75 -6.74 -13.63
C THR A 218 8.16 -5.66 -12.74
N HIS A 219 8.27 -5.88 -11.43
CA HIS A 219 7.78 -4.99 -10.39
C HIS A 219 8.97 -4.67 -9.48
N PHE A 220 9.13 -3.40 -9.15
CA PHE A 220 10.10 -2.92 -8.19
C PHE A 220 9.35 -2.18 -7.08
N LEU A 221 9.45 -2.71 -5.87
CA LEU A 221 8.86 -2.09 -4.69
C LEU A 221 9.95 -1.41 -3.88
N TYR A 222 9.87 -0.09 -3.77
CA TYR A 222 10.72 0.71 -2.90
C TYR A 222 9.95 1.09 -1.64
N ARG A 223 10.62 1.05 -0.49
CA ARG A 223 10.05 1.49 0.79
C ARG A 223 10.95 2.50 1.49
N SER A 224 10.33 3.38 2.28
CA SER A 224 11.05 4.33 3.12
C SER A 224 11.88 3.60 4.18
N LYS A 225 13.16 3.96 4.31
CA LYS A 225 14.05 3.54 5.40
C LYS A 225 13.67 4.16 6.74
N VAL A 226 12.92 5.25 6.72
CA VAL A 226 12.53 5.99 7.92
C VAL A 226 11.28 5.38 8.56
N ASN A 227 10.26 5.12 7.77
CA ASN A 227 8.93 4.73 8.28
C ASN A 227 8.42 3.37 7.77
N TYR A 228 9.09 2.75 6.80
CA TYR A 228 8.74 1.45 6.20
C TYR A 228 7.28 1.35 5.70
N THR A 229 6.63 2.48 5.43
CA THR A 229 5.21 2.56 5.09
C THR A 229 5.01 3.33 3.80
N ASP A 230 5.67 4.47 3.67
CA ASP A 230 5.78 5.16 2.40
C ASP A 230 6.54 4.30 1.41
N GLY A 231 6.11 4.32 0.15
CA GLY A 231 6.74 3.52 -0.87
C GLY A 231 6.35 3.91 -2.28
N ILE A 232 7.09 3.33 -3.20
CA ILE A 232 6.96 3.53 -4.64
C ILE A 232 6.88 2.14 -5.24
N TRP A 233 5.84 1.92 -6.04
CA TRP A 233 5.73 0.73 -6.85
C TRP A 233 5.95 1.12 -8.30
N PHE A 234 7.06 0.66 -8.87
CA PHE A 234 7.34 0.76 -10.29
C PHE A 234 7.06 -0.58 -10.95
N TRP A 235 6.31 -0.56 -12.03
CA TRP A 235 5.82 -1.74 -12.73
C TRP A 235 6.01 -1.56 -14.23
N LEU A 236 6.55 -2.60 -14.86
CA LEU A 236 6.81 -2.69 -16.28
C LEU A 236 6.19 -4.00 -16.77
N ALA A 237 5.36 -3.92 -17.82
CA ALA A 237 4.80 -5.11 -18.45
C ALA A 237 4.57 -4.89 -19.95
N PRO A 238 4.49 -5.97 -20.76
CA PRO A 238 4.04 -5.88 -22.14
C PRO A 238 2.64 -5.26 -22.21
N GLU A 239 2.38 -4.44 -23.22
CA GLU A 239 1.09 -3.77 -23.42
C GLU A 239 -0.07 -4.77 -23.49
N GLU A 240 0.16 -5.97 -24.03
CA GLU A 240 -0.84 -7.03 -24.14
C GLU A 240 -1.33 -7.54 -22.78
N MET A 241 -0.63 -7.22 -21.70
CA MET A 241 -0.97 -7.64 -20.33
C MET A 241 -1.64 -6.53 -19.51
N ILE A 242 -1.70 -5.30 -20.03
CA ILE A 242 -2.28 -4.18 -19.29
C ILE A 242 -3.71 -3.93 -19.77
N GLU A 243 -4.66 -4.08 -18.86
CA GLU A 243 -6.05 -3.73 -19.10
C GLU A 243 -6.37 -2.33 -18.56
N ASN A 244 -7.23 -1.59 -19.25
CA ASN A 244 -7.91 -0.38 -18.74
C ASN A 244 -6.99 0.77 -18.28
N LEU A 245 -5.95 1.10 -19.05
CA LEU A 245 -5.24 2.37 -18.84
C LEU A 245 -6.12 3.55 -19.27
N SER A 246 -6.26 4.53 -18.38
CA SER A 246 -6.82 5.83 -18.76
C SER A 246 -5.78 6.61 -19.56
N TYR A 247 -6.11 6.95 -20.81
CA TYR A 247 -5.20 7.68 -21.70
C TYR A 247 -5.56 9.16 -21.88
N LYS A 248 -6.58 9.64 -21.17
CA LYS A 248 -7.17 10.96 -21.42
C LYS A 248 -6.94 11.91 -20.26
N GLU A 249 -6.53 13.12 -20.60
CA GLU A 249 -6.46 14.23 -19.65
C GLU A 249 -7.87 14.57 -19.14
N GLY A 250 -8.01 14.80 -17.84
CA GLY A 250 -9.30 15.07 -17.18
C GLY A 250 -10.20 13.85 -16.92
N GLU A 251 -9.77 12.61 -17.22
CA GLU A 251 -10.55 11.42 -16.90
C GLU A 251 -10.45 11.10 -15.39
N ASN A 252 -11.58 10.84 -14.73
CA ASN A 252 -11.56 10.37 -13.34
C ASN A 252 -11.07 8.91 -13.31
N ILE A 253 -9.89 8.69 -12.74
CA ILE A 253 -9.38 7.33 -12.51
C ILE A 253 -9.85 6.82 -11.17
N GLY A 254 -10.75 5.84 -11.22
CA GLY A 254 -11.27 5.15 -10.05
C GLY A 254 -12.61 5.70 -9.58
N VAL A 255 -13.33 4.86 -8.83
CA VAL A 255 -14.65 5.17 -8.26
C VAL A 255 -14.59 5.80 -6.88
N ARG A 256 -13.39 5.83 -6.26
CA ARG A 256 -13.20 6.21 -4.86
C ARG A 256 -12.55 7.58 -4.72
N GLN A 257 -11.54 7.90 -5.53
CA GLN A 257 -10.78 9.15 -5.41
C GLN A 257 -10.74 9.90 -6.73
N SER A 258 -10.79 11.22 -6.67
CA SER A 258 -10.58 12.05 -7.86
C SER A 258 -9.09 12.30 -8.08
N TRP A 259 -8.70 12.29 -9.35
CA TRP A 259 -7.33 12.48 -9.79
C TRP A 259 -7.29 13.56 -10.85
N ASN A 260 -6.36 14.51 -10.71
CA ASN A 260 -6.03 15.43 -11.76
C ASN A 260 -5.03 14.78 -12.70
N VAL A 261 -5.46 14.55 -13.94
CA VAL A 261 -4.62 13.99 -14.99
C VAL A 261 -4.01 15.12 -15.80
N LYS A 262 -2.71 15.02 -16.10
CA LYS A 262 -1.98 15.92 -16.98
C LYS A 262 -1.04 15.14 -17.88
N LYS A 263 -0.83 15.65 -19.09
CA LYS A 263 0.15 15.12 -20.02
C LYS A 263 1.43 15.94 -19.94
N GLU A 264 2.55 15.28 -19.67
CA GLU A 264 3.84 15.93 -19.47
C GLU A 264 4.90 15.25 -20.36
N LYS A 265 5.86 16.03 -20.85
CA LYS A 265 6.98 15.51 -21.64
C LYS A 265 8.23 15.43 -20.78
N PHE A 266 8.88 14.29 -20.80
CA PHE A 266 10.13 14.05 -20.08
C PHE A 266 11.19 13.50 -21.03
N LEU A 267 12.43 13.94 -20.84
CA LEU A 267 13.58 13.34 -21.49
C LEU A 267 14.13 12.25 -20.59
N ILE A 268 14.03 10.99 -21.02
CA ILE A 268 14.70 9.85 -20.39
C ILE A 268 15.81 9.39 -21.33
N GLY A 269 17.02 9.78 -20.98
CA GLY A 269 18.24 9.57 -21.74
C GLY A 269 18.23 10.50 -22.94
N ASN A 270 18.23 9.92 -24.13
CA ASN A 270 18.05 10.63 -25.38
C ASN A 270 16.63 10.46 -25.95
N ILE A 271 15.71 9.87 -25.19
CA ILE A 271 14.35 9.57 -25.64
C ILE A 271 13.40 10.57 -24.98
N GLU A 272 12.68 11.35 -25.80
CA GLU A 272 11.53 12.11 -25.32
C GLU A 272 10.36 11.14 -25.17
N ILE A 273 9.85 11.02 -23.95
CA ILE A 273 8.64 10.27 -23.65
C ILE A 273 7.53 11.22 -23.23
N THR A 274 6.30 10.81 -23.52
CA THR A 274 5.14 11.47 -22.96
C THR A 274 4.56 10.63 -21.83
N ILE A 275 4.47 11.23 -20.65
CA ILE A 275 3.91 10.64 -19.45
C ILE A 275 2.51 11.20 -19.22
N LEU A 276 1.57 10.32 -18.86
CA LEU A 276 0.32 10.73 -18.23
C LEU A 276 0.52 10.68 -16.73
N LEU A 277 0.47 11.86 -16.12
CA LEU A 277 0.70 12.07 -14.70
C LEU A 277 -0.63 12.33 -14.00
N HIS A 278 -0.90 11.55 -12.98
CA HIS A 278 -2.11 11.56 -12.18
C HIS A 278 -1.76 12.00 -10.78
N LYS A 279 -2.31 13.15 -10.37
CA LYS A 279 -2.17 13.68 -9.01
C LYS A 279 -3.47 13.48 -8.25
N GLN A 280 -3.41 12.83 -7.10
CA GLN A 280 -4.59 12.67 -6.26
C GLN A 280 -5.07 14.03 -5.72
N ASN A 281 -6.39 14.27 -5.73
CA ASN A 281 -6.99 15.52 -5.29
C ASN A 281 -7.25 15.55 -3.78
N THR A 282 -6.17 15.66 -3.03
CA THR A 282 -6.20 15.79 -1.56
C THR A 282 -5.03 16.65 -1.08
N GLN A 283 -5.03 17.03 0.21
CA GLN A 283 -3.96 17.82 0.81
C GLN A 283 -2.60 17.12 0.68
N TYR A 284 -2.54 15.84 1.05
CA TYR A 284 -1.35 15.00 0.89
C TYR A 284 -1.54 14.04 -0.27
N TYR A 285 -1.02 14.41 -1.43
CA TYR A 285 -1.32 13.74 -2.68
C TYR A 285 -0.46 12.49 -2.91
N GLY A 286 -1.10 11.41 -3.36
CA GLY A 286 -0.44 10.33 -4.08
C GLY A 286 -0.19 10.69 -5.54
N TRP A 287 0.72 9.93 -6.16
CA TRP A 287 1.01 10.05 -7.58
C TRP A 287 0.82 8.72 -8.27
N TYR A 288 0.23 8.76 -9.45
CA TYR A 288 0.25 7.67 -10.39
C TYR A 288 0.75 8.21 -11.72
N ALA A 289 1.58 7.48 -12.43
CA ALA A 289 2.02 7.87 -13.76
C ALA A 289 2.22 6.66 -14.63
N HIS A 290 1.98 6.83 -15.92
CA HIS A 290 2.28 5.79 -16.88
C HIS A 290 2.68 6.34 -18.25
N TRP A 291 3.45 5.55 -18.98
CA TRP A 291 3.90 5.85 -20.33
C TRP A 291 4.24 4.56 -21.08
N LYS A 292 4.49 4.69 -22.37
CA LYS A 292 4.82 3.58 -23.27
C LYS A 292 6.19 3.80 -23.90
N ILE A 293 7.01 2.76 -23.95
CA ILE A 293 8.24 2.71 -24.76
C ILE A 293 8.22 1.38 -25.54
N GLY A 294 8.21 1.44 -26.87
CA GLY A 294 8.06 0.26 -27.71
C GLY A 294 6.78 -0.50 -27.38
N ARG A 295 6.90 -1.79 -27.02
CA ARG A 295 5.78 -2.67 -26.64
C ARG A 295 5.50 -2.72 -25.13
N TYR A 296 6.23 -1.94 -24.33
CA TYR A 296 6.13 -2.00 -22.88
C TYR A 296 5.40 -0.77 -22.33
N ILE A 297 4.53 -1.03 -21.37
CA ILE A 297 3.92 -0.02 -20.52
C ILE A 297 4.71 0.03 -19.22
N TYR A 298 4.98 1.26 -18.79
CA TYR A 298 5.60 1.57 -17.52
C TYR A 298 4.59 2.30 -16.65
N GLN A 299 4.53 1.92 -15.38
CA GLN A 299 3.61 2.45 -14.39
C GLN A 299 4.36 2.73 -13.09
N VAL A 300 4.14 3.90 -12.51
CA VAL A 300 4.69 4.30 -11.22
C VAL A 300 3.55 4.71 -10.31
N PHE A 301 3.46 4.08 -9.15
CA PHE A 301 2.53 4.45 -8.09
C PHE A 301 3.31 4.90 -6.87
N ILE A 302 2.87 6.00 -6.26
CA ILE A 302 3.48 6.57 -5.07
C ILE A 302 2.39 6.86 -4.06
N ARG A 303 2.60 6.35 -2.85
CA ARG A 303 1.71 6.57 -1.72
C ARG A 303 1.49 8.06 -1.49
N PRO A 304 0.28 8.48 -1.09
CA PRO A 304 0.09 9.73 -0.37
C PRO A 304 1.09 9.83 0.79
N SER A 305 1.92 10.87 0.79
CA SER A 305 2.98 11.05 1.77
C SER A 305 3.26 12.53 2.01
N VAL A 306 3.68 12.88 3.22
CA VAL A 306 4.18 14.23 3.54
C VAL A 306 5.63 14.42 3.11
N ASN A 307 6.34 13.31 2.86
CA ASN A 307 7.75 13.29 2.53
C ASN A 307 7.99 13.24 1.01
N PHE A 308 6.93 13.09 0.22
CA PHE A 308 7.02 12.88 -1.22
C PHE A 308 6.35 14.02 -1.99
N ASN A 309 7.11 14.70 -2.85
CA ASN A 309 6.65 15.82 -3.67
C ASN A 309 6.89 15.54 -5.17
N ILE A 310 6.45 16.45 -6.03
CA ILE A 310 6.62 16.33 -7.49
C ILE A 310 8.11 16.31 -7.91
N GLU A 311 8.98 16.99 -7.20
CA GLU A 311 10.43 16.97 -7.50
C GLU A 311 11.01 15.57 -7.29
N LYS A 312 10.66 14.91 -6.19
CA LYS A 312 11.05 13.51 -5.94
C LYS A 312 10.45 12.55 -6.97
N PHE A 313 9.21 12.78 -7.40
CA PHE A 313 8.60 12.02 -8.49
C PHE A 313 9.42 12.17 -9.78
N THR A 314 9.65 13.40 -10.22
CA THR A 314 10.35 13.67 -11.48
C THR A 314 11.82 13.26 -11.42
N GLY A 315 12.47 13.38 -10.26
CA GLY A 315 13.80 12.84 -10.00
C GLY A 315 13.83 11.32 -10.20
N PHE A 316 12.88 10.59 -9.62
CA PHE A 316 12.75 9.14 -9.85
C PHE A 316 12.51 8.79 -11.32
N ILE A 317 11.64 9.51 -12.02
CA ILE A 317 11.42 9.27 -13.45
C ILE A 317 12.70 9.48 -14.26
N LYS A 318 13.50 10.49 -13.91
CA LYS A 318 14.80 10.72 -14.55
C LYS A 318 15.72 9.54 -14.28
N THR A 319 15.81 8.99 -13.07
CA THR A 319 16.72 7.85 -12.81
C THR A 319 16.38 6.58 -13.59
N LEU A 320 15.27 6.53 -14.31
CA LEU A 320 14.98 5.51 -15.32
C LEU A 320 15.88 5.63 -16.58
N HIS A 321 16.87 6.55 -16.57
CA HIS A 321 17.83 6.94 -17.61
C HIS A 321 18.62 5.82 -18.35
N GLU A 322 18.35 4.54 -18.11
CA GLU A 322 19.04 3.40 -18.73
C GLU A 322 18.09 2.42 -19.46
N VAL A 323 16.92 2.89 -19.91
CA VAL A 323 16.14 2.14 -20.91
C VAL A 323 16.85 2.26 -22.27
N LYS A 324 17.64 1.24 -22.64
CA LYS A 324 18.17 1.09 -24.01
C LYS A 324 17.12 0.54 -24.96
#